data_AF-A0AAJ1B3S2-F1
#
_entry.id   AF-A0AAJ1B3S2-F1
#
_cell.length_a   1.000
_cell.length_b   1.000
_cell.length_c   1.000
_cell.angle_alpha   90.00
_cell.angle_beta   90.00
_cell.angle_gamma   90.00
#
_symmetry.space_group_name_H-M   'P 1'
#
loop_
_entity.id
_entity.type
_entity.pdbx_description
1 polymer ?
#
loop_
_entity_poly.entity_id
_entity_poly.type
_entity_poly.pdbx_seq_one_letter_code
_entity_poly.pdbx_strand_id
1 'polypeptide(L)' 'IAGTPDLMIICPNGMTLWYEIKTKTGKTRNAQDKFHEELRKLGHLVFVVRSVEQAVQIYNTYVGKN' A
#
# COMPACT_ATOMS: atom_id res chain seq x y z
N ILE A 1 -13.90 -2.74 3.20
CA ILE A 1 -14.29 -1.51 3.96
C ILE A 1 -14.23 -0.34 2.97
N ALA A 2 -15.02 0.72 3.13
CA ALA A 2 -14.87 1.87 2.24
C ALA A 2 -13.46 2.48 2.40
N GLY A 3 -12.75 2.68 1.29
CA GLY A 3 -11.37 3.17 1.32
C GLY A 3 -10.29 2.11 1.50
N THR A 4 -10.64 0.82 1.46
CA THR A 4 -9.65 -0.27 1.39
C THR A 4 -8.74 -0.09 0.17
N PRO A 5 -7.40 -0.20 0.34
CA PRO A 5 -6.45 -0.12 -0.78
C PRO A 5 -6.74 -1.17 -1.86
N ASP A 6 -6.42 -0.82 -3.12
CA ASP A 6 -6.72 -1.67 -4.27
C ASP A 6 -6.07 -3.06 -4.22
N LEU A 7 -4.84 -3.16 -3.69
CA LEU A 7 -4.11 -4.41 -3.56
C LEU A 7 -3.67 -4.68 -2.12
N MET A 8 -3.81 -5.94 -1.71
CA MET A 8 -3.16 -6.52 -0.54
C MET A 8 -2.20 -7.61 -1.01
N ILE A 9 -0.92 -7.46 -0.67
CA ILE A 9 0.14 -8.38 -1.04
C ILE A 9 0.56 -9.14 0.22
N ILE A 10 0.32 -10.45 0.21
CA ILE A 10 0.70 -11.36 1.29
C ILE A 10 2.18 -11.70 1.10
N CYS A 11 2.99 -11.42 2.13
CA CYS A 11 4.43 -11.61 2.12
C CYS A 11 4.83 -12.70 3.14
N PRO A 12 6.07 -13.21 3.08
CA PRO A 12 6.59 -14.12 4.10
C PRO A 12 6.45 -13.57 5.53
N ASN A 13 6.46 -14.48 6.51
CA ASN A 13 6.36 -14.16 7.94
C ASN A 13 5.07 -13.42 8.36
N GLY A 14 3.99 -13.58 7.60
CA GLY A 14 2.68 -13.00 7.92
C GLY A 14 2.59 -11.50 7.67
N MET A 15 3.59 -10.89 7.04
CA MET A 15 3.57 -9.47 6.67
C MET A 15 2.63 -9.22 5.49
N THR A 16 2.01 -8.04 5.45
CA THR A 16 1.20 -7.58 4.32
C THR A 16 1.68 -6.21 3.84
N LEU A 17 1.78 -6.02 2.53
CA LEU A 17 1.86 -4.70 1.91
C LEU A 17 0.49 -4.32 1.33
N TRP A 18 0.09 -3.07 1.50
CA TRP A 18 -1.14 -2.53 0.94
C TRP A 18 -0.83 -1.43 -0.07
N TYR A 19 -1.27 -1.59 -1.32
CA TYR A 19 -1.08 -0.61 -2.36
C TYR A 19 -2.42 -0.02 -2.80
N GLU A 20 -2.52 1.30 -2.69
CA GLU A 20 -3.54 2.09 -3.35
C GLU A 20 -2.98 2.60 -4.69
N ILE A 21 -3.56 2.19 -5.80
CA ILE A 21 -3.07 2.51 -7.13
C ILE A 21 -3.69 3.83 -7.59
N LYS A 22 -2.84 4.76 -8.05
CA LYS A 22 -3.29 6.01 -8.67
C LYS A 22 -2.55 6.26 -9.96
N THR A 23 -3.19 7.00 -10.86
CA THR A 23 -2.48 7.63 -11.98
C THR A 23 -1.44 8.63 -11.46
N LYS A 24 -0.56 9.13 -12.33
CA LYS A 24 0.47 10.12 -11.96
C LYS A 24 -0.08 11.33 -11.18
N THR A 25 -1.27 11.80 -11.53
CA THR A 25 -1.93 12.96 -10.89
C THR A 25 -3.13 12.58 -10.01
N GLY A 26 -3.52 11.31 -9.98
CA GLY A 26 -4.66 10.82 -9.20
C GLY A 26 -4.48 11.08 -7.70
N LYS A 27 -5.57 11.50 -7.05
CA LYS A 27 -5.59 11.73 -5.60
C LYS A 27 -6.39 10.64 -4.90
N THR A 28 -6.04 10.38 -3.65
CA THR A 28 -6.87 9.61 -2.74
C THR A 28 -8.14 10.38 -2.40
N ARG A 29 -9.19 9.63 -2.06
CA ARG A 29 -10.44 10.17 -1.52
C ARG A 29 -10.34 10.21 0.00
N ASN A 30 -11.11 11.08 0.67
CA ASN A 30 -11.09 11.19 2.14
C ASN A 30 -11.29 9.84 2.87
N ALA A 31 -12.15 8.96 2.34
CA ALA A 31 -12.36 7.63 2.91
C ALA A 31 -11.11 6.73 2.81
N GLN A 32 -10.34 6.85 1.72
CA GLN A 32 -9.07 6.15 1.54
C GLN A 32 -8.02 6.70 2.49
N ASP A 33 -7.89 8.03 2.59
CA ASP A 33 -6.93 8.65 3.51
C ASP A 33 -7.16 8.23 4.96
N LYS A 34 -8.42 8.26 5.41
CA LYS A 34 -8.81 7.82 6.75
C LYS A 34 -8.46 6.35 6.98
N PHE A 35 -8.82 5.46 6.06
CA PHE A 35 -8.58 4.04 6.24
C PHE A 35 -7.08 3.68 6.14
N HIS A 36 -6.32 4.37 5.29
CA HIS A 36 -4.85 4.23 5.25
C HIS A 36 -4.21 4.62 6.58
N GLU A 37 -4.68 5.69 7.22
CA GLU A 37 -4.20 6.11 8.54
C GLU A 37 -4.53 5.06 9.61
N GLU A 38 -5.73 4.50 9.61
CA GLU A 38 -6.14 3.42 10.52
C GLU A 38 -5.27 2.17 10.34
N LEU A 39 -5.02 1.74 9.10
CA LEU A 39 -4.13 0.61 8.79
C LEU A 39 -2.69 0.87 9.28
N ARG A 40 -2.17 2.08 9.07
CA ARG A 40 -0.82 2.46 9.55
C ARG A 40 -0.74 2.48 11.08
N LYS A 41 -1.79 2.94 11.77
CA LYS A 41 -1.87 2.87 13.25
C LYS A 41 -1.84 1.44 13.78
N LEU A 42 -2.35 0.48 13.01
CA LEU A 42 -2.28 -0.95 13.32
C LEU A 42 -0.95 -1.60 12.93
N GLY A 43 0.01 -0.84 12.38
CA GLY A 43 1.33 -1.34 12.00
C GLY A 43 1.41 -1.93 10.58
N HIS A 44 0.36 -1.82 9.77
CA HIS A 44 0.42 -2.25 8.38
C HIS A 44 1.19 -1.25 7.51
N LEU A 45 1.88 -1.78 6.50
CA LEU A 45 2.59 -1.00 5.50
C LEU A 45 1.64 -0.63 4.35
N VAL A 46 1.33 0.67 4.20
CA VAL A 46 0.35 1.18 3.22
C VAL A 46 0.95 2.28 2.36
N PHE A 47 0.90 2.09 1.04
CA PHE A 47 1.52 2.99 0.06
C PHE A 47 0.53 3.41 -1.03
N VAL A 48 0.63 4.66 -1.48
CA VAL A 48 0.01 5.11 -2.73
C VAL A 48 1.03 4.92 -3.84
N VAL A 49 0.68 4.08 -4.82
CA VAL A 49 1.58 3.62 -5.89
C VAL A 49 1.12 4.20 -7.23
N ARG A 50 2.06 4.75 -7.99
CA ARG A 50 1.80 5.51 -9.23
C ARG A 50 2.43 4.90 -10.48
N SER A 51 3.25 3.87 -10.32
CA SER A 51 3.81 3.10 -11.43
C SER A 51 4.22 1.69 -10.97
N VAL A 52 4.47 0.81 -11.94
CA VAL A 52 4.93 -0.55 -11.66
C VAL A 52 6.32 -0.53 -11.04
N GLU A 53 7.21 0.35 -11.52
CA GLU A 53 8.58 0.48 -11.00
C GLU A 53 8.57 0.88 -9.53
N GLN A 54 7.69 1.80 -9.13
CA GLN A 54 7.51 2.17 -7.73
C GLN A 54 7.00 0.98 -6.90
N ALA A 55 6.03 0.22 -7.44
CA ALA A 55 5.49 -0.96 -6.76
C ALA A 55 6.59 -2.00 -6.46
N VAL A 56 7.46 -2.24 -7.46
CA VAL A 56 8.60 -3.17 -7.36
C VAL A 56 9.65 -2.64 -6.39
N GLN A 57 9.98 -1.35 -6.43
CA GLN A 57 10.93 -0.74 -5.50
C GLN A 57 10.47 -0.89 -4.05
N ILE A 58 9.18 -0.61 -3.77
CA ILE A 58 8.61 -0.80 -2.43
C ILE A 58 8.69 -2.26 -2.02
N TYR A 59 8.26 -3.19 -2.90
CA TYR A 59 8.33 -4.62 -2.60
C TYR A 59 9.75 -5.06 -2.26
N ASN A 60 10.75 -4.67 -3.05
CA ASN A 60 12.15 -5.03 -2.80
C ASN A 60 12.69 -4.42 -1.49
N THR A 61 12.20 -3.25 -1.10
CA THR A 61 12.63 -2.57 0.14
C THR A 61 12.16 -3.30 1.39
N TYR A 62 10.92 -3.78 1.39
CA TYR A 62 10.29 -4.38 2.58
C TYR A 62 10.30 -5.90 2.59
N VAL A 63 10.31 -6.54 1.41
CA VAL A 63 10.21 -8.00 1.24
C VAL A 63 11.47 -8.59 0.64
N GLY A 64 12.03 -7.92 -0.37
CA GLY A 64 13.12 -8.44 -1.21
C GLY A 64 14.51 -8.51 -0.57
N LYS A 65 14.63 -8.51 0.76
CA LYS A 65 15.89 -8.87 1.43
C LYS A 65 15.91 -10.37 1.71
N ASN A 66 16.41 -11.12 0.74
CA ASN A 66 17.18 -12.35 0.98
C ASN A 66 18.59 -12.09 0.44
#